data_AF-X6ELB4-F1
#
_entry.id   AF-X6ELB4-F1
#
_cell.length_a   1.000
_cell.length_b   1.000
_cell.length_c   1.000
_cell.angle_alpha   90.00
_cell.angle_beta   90.00
_cell.angle_gamma   90.00
#
_symmetry.space_group_name_H-M   'P 1'
#
loop_
_entity.id
_entity.type
_entity.pdbx_description
1 polymer ?
#
loop_
_entity_poly.entity_id
_entity_poly.type
_entity_poly.pdbx_seq_one_letter_code
_entity_poly.pdbx_strand_id
1 'polypeptide(L)' 'MPDSRAYRSAAAWIEQALGHLAEAVEQMPDERFLAEHQAAHDEPRSPSDDMVAATLEREFWRRWPSGRDE' A
#
# COMPACT_ATOMS: atom_id res chain seq x y z
N MET A 1 12.68 -10.45 22.05
CA MET A 1 11.55 -10.77 21.15
C MET A 1 10.49 -9.70 21.38
N PRO A 2 10.12 -8.89 20.37
CA PRO A 2 8.99 -7.98 20.52
C PRO A 2 7.76 -8.78 20.99
N ASP A 3 6.95 -8.19 21.86
CA ASP A 3 5.82 -8.90 22.46
C ASP A 3 4.89 -9.41 21.36
N SER A 4 4.85 -10.74 21.22
CA SER A 4 4.11 -11.45 20.19
C SER A 4 2.62 -11.09 20.18
N ARG A 5 2.07 -10.66 21.33
CA ARG A 5 0.70 -10.17 21.41
C ARG A 5 0.54 -8.78 20.81
N ALA A 6 1.43 -7.85 21.14
CA ALA A 6 1.41 -6.49 20.59
C ALA A 6 1.57 -6.49 19.07
N TYR A 7 2.44 -7.36 18.52
CA TYR A 7 2.60 -7.53 17.07
C TYR A 7 1.32 -8.04 16.40
N ARG A 8 0.68 -9.08 16.95
CA ARG A 8 -0.58 -9.60 16.40
C ARG A 8 -1.70 -8.57 16.45
N SER A 9 -1.77 -7.79 17.53
CA SER A 9 -2.72 -6.69 17.61
C SER A 9 -2.44 -5.66 16.52
N ALA A 10 -1.20 -5.18 16.38
CA ALA A 10 -0.85 -4.21 15.34
C ALA A 10 -1.20 -4.72 13.93
N ALA A 11 -0.92 -6.00 13.63
CA ALA A 11 -1.28 -6.61 12.35
C ALA A 11 -2.79 -6.58 12.10
N ALA A 12 -3.61 -6.97 13.09
CA ALA A 12 -5.07 -6.95 12.96
C ALA A 12 -5.62 -5.53 12.75
N TRP A 13 -5.05 -4.53 13.41
CA TRP A 13 -5.43 -3.13 13.21
C TRP A 13 -5.06 -2.62 11.82
N ILE A 14 -3.89 -3.01 11.31
CA ILE A 14 -3.47 -2.68 9.93
C ILE A 14 -4.41 -3.34 8.92
N GLU A 15 -4.70 -4.63 9.07
CA GLU A 15 -5.64 -5.36 8.21
C GLU A 15 -7.02 -4.69 8.17
N GLN A 16 -7.54 -4.31 9.33
CA GLN A 16 -8.83 -3.60 9.42
C GLN A 16 -8.78 -2.21 8.77
N ALA A 17 -7.72 -1.44 9.00
CA ALA A 17 -7.56 -0.12 8.40
C ALA A 17 -7.48 -0.20 6.87
N LEU A 18 -6.74 -1.19 6.34
CA LEU A 18 -6.65 -1.44 4.91
C LEU A 18 -7.99 -1.86 4.31
N GLY A 19 -8.79 -2.67 5.03
CA GLY A 19 -10.14 -3.03 4.62
C GLY A 19 -11.06 -1.81 4.50
N HIS A 20 -11.11 -0.96 5.52
CA HIS A 20 -11.92 0.27 5.47
C HIS A 20 -11.45 1.24 4.38
N LEU A 21 -10.14 1.34 4.14
CA LEU A 21 -9.60 2.16 3.05
C LEU A 21 -10.04 1.62 1.69
N ALA A 22 -9.96 0.30 1.47
CA ALA A 22 -10.40 -0.32 0.23
C ALA A 22 -11.89 -0.06 -0.04
N GLU A 23 -12.75 -0.26 0.97
CA GLU A 23 -14.18 0.04 0.87
C GLU A 23 -14.46 1.51 0.53
N ALA A 24 -13.72 2.43 1.14
CA ALA A 24 -13.85 3.87 0.86
C ALA A 24 -13.40 4.24 -0.56
N VAL A 25 -12.33 3.60 -1.05
CA VAL A 25 -11.84 3.79 -2.43
C VAL A 25 -12.84 3.23 -3.44
N GLU A 26 -13.41 2.04 -3.20
CA GLU A 26 -14.41 1.43 -4.10
C GLU A 26 -15.70 2.25 -4.21
N GLN A 27 -16.06 3.00 -3.16
CA GLN A 27 -17.22 3.89 -3.16
C GLN A 27 -16.90 5.29 -3.69
N MET A 28 -15.63 5.59 -3.97
CA MET A 28 -15.21 6.90 -4.43
C MET A 28 -15.52 7.08 -5.92
N PRO A 29 -16.12 8.20 -6.34
CA PRO A 29 -16.27 8.50 -7.76
C PRO A 29 -14.91 8.55 -8.47
N ASP A 30 -14.81 7.98 -9.67
CA ASP A 30 -13.56 7.86 -10.43
C ASP A 30 -12.80 9.18 -10.57
N GLU A 31 -13.49 10.28 -10.88
CA GLU A 31 -12.86 11.60 -11.02
C GLU A 31 -12.18 12.05 -9.73
N ARG A 32 -12.81 11.78 -8.58
CA ARG A 32 -12.25 12.09 -7.27
C ARG A 32 -11.09 11.15 -6.95
N PHE A 33 -11.24 9.85 -7.22
CA PHE A 33 -10.18 8.87 -7.01
C PHE A 33 -8.92 9.25 -7.79
N LEU A 34 -9.05 9.60 -9.07
CA LEU A 34 -7.92 9.98 -9.92
C LEU A 34 -7.24 11.26 -9.42
N ALA A 35 -8.00 12.26 -8.98
CA ALA A 35 -7.46 13.50 -8.43
C ALA A 35 -6.67 13.25 -7.12
N GLU A 36 -7.24 12.50 -6.18
CA GLU A 36 -6.59 12.16 -4.91
C GLU A 36 -5.37 11.25 -5.12
N HIS A 37 -5.47 10.29 -6.04
CA HIS A 37 -4.36 9.42 -6.42
C HIS A 37 -3.19 10.22 -6.98
N GLN A 38 -3.45 11.17 -7.88
CA GLN A 38 -2.40 12.03 -8.42
C GLN A 38 -1.79 12.91 -7.32
N ALA A 39 -2.61 13.52 -6.46
CA ALA A 39 -2.13 14.33 -5.34
C ALA A 39 -1.19 13.53 -4.42
N ALA A 40 -1.51 12.25 -4.16
CA ALA A 40 -0.65 11.38 -3.36
C ALA A 40 0.71 11.09 -4.03
N HIS A 41 0.80 11.07 -5.36
CA HIS A 41 2.08 10.93 -6.09
C HIS A 41 2.87 12.23 -6.16
N ASP A 42 2.19 13.37 -6.12
CA ASP A 42 2.83 14.69 -6.15
C ASP A 42 3.46 15.06 -4.80
N GLU A 43 3.00 14.45 -3.70
CA GLU A 43 3.57 14.63 -2.36
C GLU A 43 4.99 14.01 -2.24
N PRO A 44 5.91 14.62 -1.48
CA PRO A 44 7.21 14.03 -1.20
C PRO A 44 7.06 12.66 -0.53
N ARG A 45 7.69 11.63 -1.11
CA ARG A 45 7.65 10.27 -0.58
C ARG A 45 8.26 10.21 0.81
N SER A 46 7.56 9.56 1.75
CA SER A 46 8.13 9.25 3.04
C SER A 46 9.03 8.00 2.96
N PRO A 47 10.01 7.84 3.86
CA PRO A 47 10.82 6.61 3.90
C PRO A 47 9.97 5.34 4.08
N SER A 48 8.83 5.45 4.76
CA SER A 48 7.87 4.34 4.90
C SER A 48 7.23 3.96 3.57
N ASP A 49 6.87 4.95 2.74
CA ASP A 49 6.29 4.72 1.41
C ASP A 49 7.32 4.11 0.46
N ASP A 50 8.59 4.47 0.59
CA ASP A 50 9.68 3.84 -0.16
C ASP A 50 9.86 2.37 0.22
N MET A 51 9.77 2.02 1.52
CA MET A 51 9.81 0.61 1.94
C MET A 51 8.62 -0.19 1.42
N VAL A 52 7.43 0.41 1.43
CA VAL A 52 6.21 -0.22 0.89
C VAL A 52 6.36 -0.42 -0.61
N ALA A 53 6.78 0.61 -1.34
CA ALA A 53 6.96 0.52 -2.79
C ALA A 53 8.01 -0.50 -3.20
N ALA A 54 9.18 -0.52 -2.54
CA ALA A 54 10.21 -1.54 -2.77
C ALA A 54 9.69 -2.96 -2.49
N THR A 55 8.84 -3.12 -1.47
CA THR A 55 8.20 -4.41 -1.17
C THR A 55 7.23 -4.80 -2.28
N LEU A 56 6.34 -3.91 -2.70
CA LEU A 56 5.37 -4.17 -3.75
C LEU A 56 6.04 -4.46 -5.10
N GLU A 57 7.08 -3.70 -5.45
CA GLU A 57 7.88 -3.92 -6.65
C GLU A 57 8.54 -5.31 -6.64
N ARG A 58 9.16 -5.69 -5.51
CA ARG A 58 9.74 -7.04 -5.36
C ARG A 58 8.69 -8.12 -5.56
N GLU A 59 7.52 -7.97 -4.95
CA GLU A 59 6.43 -8.94 -5.07
C GLU A 59 5.84 -8.99 -6.49
N PHE A 60 5.75 -7.84 -7.16
CA PHE A 60 5.33 -7.74 -8.55
C PHE A 60 6.27 -8.51 -9.47
N TRP A 61 7.58 -8.24 -9.42
CA TRP A 61 8.56 -8.94 -10.25
C TRP A 61 8.70 -10.42 -9.90
N ARG A 62 8.47 -10.80 -8.64
CA ARG A 62 8.37 -12.21 -8.25
C ARG A 62 7.20 -12.92 -8.94
N ARG A 63 6.09 -12.22 -9.14
CA ARG A 63 4.86 -12.78 -9.72
C ARG A 63 4.82 -12.70 -11.26
N TRP A 64 5.36 -11.63 -11.83
CA TRP A 64 5.43 -11.39 -13.28
C TRP A 64 6.85 -11.04 -13.69
N PRO A 65 7.74 -12.04 -13.81
CA PRO A 65 9.17 -11.78 -14.05
C PRO A 65 9.48 -11.31 -15.48
N SER A 66 8.59 -11.52 -16.43
CA SER A 66 8.75 -11.06 -17.82
C SER A 66 8.75 -9.52 -17.88
N GLY A 67 9.76 -8.93 -18.51
CA GLY A 67 9.87 -7.48 -18.72
C GLY A 67 10.62 -6.70 -17.63
N ARG A 68 11.28 -7.38 -16.69
CA ARG A 68 12.09 -6.71 -15.65
C ARG A 68 13.39 -6.09 -16.19
N ASP A 69 13.98 -6.75 -17.18
CA ASP A 69 15.29 -6.41 -17.75
C ASP A 69 15.17 -5.76 -19.15
N GLU A 70 13.94 -5.46 -19.60
CA GLU A 70 13.65 -4.71 -20.83
C GLU A 70 13.65 -3.20 -20.56
#